data_AF-A0A366M203-F1
#
_entry.id   AF-A0A366M203-F1
#
_cell.length_a   1.000
_cell.length_b   1.000
_cell.length_c   1.000
_cell.angle_alpha   90.00
_cell.angle_beta   90.00
_cell.angle_gamma   90.00
#
_symmetry.space_group_name_H-M   'P 1'
#
loop_
_entity.id
_entity.type
_entity.pdbx_description
1 polymer ?
#
loop_
_entity_poly.entity_id
_entity_poly.type
_entity_poly.pdbx_seq_one_letter_code
_entity_poly.pdbx_strand_id
1 'polypeptide(L)'
;MRFPVVVSTHPMPSGLSGRSDVVRIGLPLLRSEADACAWGRALRARPLLTQTPERSRRKPVQDFFFAPVQSMLDAIEHHGSSVQAALTDGRHTRNCHPVHRAWALEAVPAYLAARARHEAAGYPVTFPVATEWVGLSRLRKPDTRGVMQYERTAWCRRYATRDGSVREIWIPSIGSAKENRAEAEIAGAAAIAATGVPARGSFGEPYRKVETDAVKPQRVRVIGVGLADGKPLVLADWDAEEAVRQFEEHAKERYAAILDGQALRPGSDCTTCEGLLGCTALPQVPGLLGVPAPRRPRKRRSVSISDLRAYESCPARFHLTRTLYIKDGRVENEAIRRGRAVDAWLNDRHSEHSRIPCREVPLPTELPGLAEDELGSAVRMVKEHRAFCPLDELPEGELVRAQWRLAAYDPVVDAVVIADPDLLYTEAGGWVWRETKTASRRTWEGRSLLREYPQLALAVLLMAAGVPGGDPRRSRIELEILRENGSVCEEFDPFDQAIRDEADEIVAGLAAGWASDETYTPTPGDHCADCEARRWCTASGEAR
;
A
#
# COMPACT_ATOMS: atom_id res chain seq x y z
N MET A 1 -31.70 10.48 32.44
CA MET A 1 -30.39 11.01 32.89
C MET A 1 -29.48 11.13 31.69
N ARG A 2 -29.11 12.37 31.30
CA ARG A 2 -28.15 12.63 30.22
C ARG A 2 -26.75 12.43 30.78
N PHE A 3 -25.97 11.52 30.19
CA PHE A 3 -24.57 11.33 30.55
C PHE A 3 -23.77 12.60 30.19
N PRO A 4 -22.85 13.06 31.07
CA PRO A 4 -21.98 14.17 30.72
C PRO A 4 -21.03 13.71 29.62
N VAL A 5 -20.97 14.50 28.54
CA VAL A 5 -19.94 14.38 27.51
C VAL A 5 -18.61 14.65 28.18
N VAL A 6 -17.81 13.61 28.39
CA VAL A 6 -16.42 13.77 28.83
C VAL A 6 -15.67 14.35 27.65
N VAL A 7 -15.32 15.63 27.78
CA VAL A 7 -14.52 16.37 26.80
C VAL A 7 -13.12 15.77 26.80
N SER A 8 -12.70 15.26 25.64
CA SER A 8 -11.31 14.87 25.35
C SER A 8 -10.37 16.00 25.77
N THR A 9 -9.39 15.71 26.64
CA THR A 9 -8.39 16.69 27.10
C THR A 9 -7.36 17.06 26.04
N HIS A 10 -7.45 16.48 24.84
CA HIS A 10 -6.73 16.93 23.65
C HIS A 10 -7.72 17.68 22.76
N PRO A 11 -7.43 18.94 22.35
CA PRO A 11 -8.27 19.65 21.41
C PRO A 11 -8.39 18.81 20.15
N MET A 12 -9.64 18.53 19.74
CA MET A 12 -9.91 17.86 18.49
C MET A 12 -9.29 18.67 17.36
N PRO A 13 -8.47 18.08 16.47
CA PRO A 13 -7.96 18.78 15.31
C PRO A 13 -9.11 19.39 14.49
N SER A 14 -8.87 20.54 13.89
CA SER A 14 -9.84 21.19 13.02
C SER A 14 -10.29 20.24 11.90
N GLY A 15 -11.58 20.29 11.54
CA GLY A 15 -12.14 19.42 10.50
C GLY A 15 -12.40 17.97 10.93
N LEU A 16 -12.32 17.65 12.23
CA LEU A 16 -12.73 16.35 12.79
C LEU A 16 -13.94 16.45 13.72
N SER A 17 -14.76 15.42 13.72
CA SER A 17 -15.89 15.20 14.62
C SER A 17 -15.91 13.76 15.14
N GLY A 18 -16.82 13.47 16.07
CA GLY A 18 -16.99 12.12 16.63
C GLY A 18 -16.27 11.93 17.97
N ARG A 19 -15.99 10.66 18.33
CA ARG A 19 -15.39 10.31 19.62
C ARG A 19 -13.97 9.77 19.47
N SER A 20 -13.10 10.13 20.40
CA SER A 20 -11.73 9.62 20.49
C SER A 20 -11.54 8.57 21.59
N ASP A 21 -12.60 8.25 22.36
CA ASP A 21 -12.57 7.39 23.55
C ASP A 21 -12.36 5.89 23.25
N VAL A 22 -12.36 5.51 21.98
CA VAL A 22 -12.10 4.14 21.51
C VAL A 22 -10.92 4.12 20.56
N VAL A 23 -10.00 3.19 20.83
CA VAL A 23 -8.89 2.84 19.96
C VAL A 23 -9.09 1.45 19.40
N ARG A 24 -8.92 1.30 18.08
CA ARG A 24 -8.93 0.03 17.36
C ARG A 24 -7.71 -0.09 16.48
N ILE A 25 -6.86 -1.05 16.80
CA ILE A 25 -5.67 -1.37 16.01
C ILE A 25 -5.82 -2.78 15.46
N GLY A 26 -5.90 -2.87 14.13
CA GLY A 26 -5.86 -4.12 13.40
C GLY A 26 -4.44 -4.49 12.96
N LEU A 27 -4.22 -5.78 12.67
CA LEU A 27 -2.90 -6.30 12.24
C LEU A 27 -2.16 -5.45 11.18
N PRO A 28 -2.83 -4.93 10.11
CA PRO A 28 -2.12 -4.14 9.11
C PRO A 28 -1.45 -2.87 9.64
N LEU A 29 -1.96 -2.27 10.72
CA LEU A 29 -1.35 -1.07 11.32
C LEU A 29 -0.04 -1.37 12.05
N LEU A 30 0.22 -2.63 12.42
CA LEU A 30 1.44 -3.03 13.13
C LEU A 30 2.66 -3.08 12.21
N ARG A 31 2.46 -3.15 10.90
CA ARG A 31 3.53 -3.19 9.92
C ARG A 31 4.39 -1.93 9.98
N SER A 32 5.70 -2.12 9.96
CA SER A 32 6.65 -1.01 9.79
C SER A 32 6.64 -0.59 8.32
N GLU A 33 6.42 0.70 8.09
CA GLU A 33 6.49 1.32 6.77
C GLU A 33 7.28 2.61 6.96
N ALA A 34 8.43 2.72 6.29
CA ALA A 34 9.35 3.85 6.47
C ALA A 34 8.67 5.20 6.12
N ASP A 35 7.76 5.18 5.14
CA ASP A 35 7.07 6.37 4.64
C ASP A 35 5.70 6.62 5.26
N ALA A 36 5.34 5.89 6.32
CA ALA A 36 4.04 6.04 6.94
C ALA A 36 3.84 7.39 7.65
N CYS A 37 2.64 7.93 7.55
CA CYS A 37 2.25 9.10 8.34
C CYS A 37 1.89 8.66 9.75
N ALA A 38 2.78 8.85 10.72
CA ALA A 38 2.55 8.43 12.11
C ALA A 38 1.28 9.06 12.69
N TRP A 39 1.06 10.36 12.45
CA TRP A 39 -0.17 11.05 12.85
C TRP A 39 -1.43 10.52 12.15
N GLY A 40 -1.35 10.28 10.84
CA GLY A 40 -2.46 9.70 10.07
C GLY A 40 -2.85 8.30 10.57
N ARG A 41 -1.86 7.49 10.95
CA ARG A 41 -2.08 6.17 11.56
C ARG A 41 -2.69 6.25 12.96
N ALA A 42 -2.24 7.21 13.78
CA ALA A 42 -2.84 7.47 15.09
C ALA A 42 -4.33 7.84 14.97
N LEU A 43 -4.69 8.66 13.98
CA LEU A 43 -6.09 8.97 13.67
C LEU A 43 -6.86 7.75 13.14
N ARG A 44 -6.26 6.97 12.24
CA ARG A 44 -6.87 5.73 11.72
C ARG A 44 -7.15 4.70 12.82
N ALA A 45 -6.35 4.70 13.88
CA ALA A 45 -6.56 3.88 15.06
C ALA A 45 -7.75 4.34 15.93
N ARG A 46 -8.39 5.47 15.63
CA ARG A 46 -9.57 5.99 16.33
C ARG A 46 -10.79 5.88 15.42
N PRO A 47 -11.46 4.72 15.37
CA PRO A 47 -12.45 4.39 14.35
C PRO A 47 -13.75 5.21 14.42
N LEU A 48 -13.93 5.98 15.49
CA LEU A 48 -15.12 6.81 15.74
C LEU A 48 -14.87 8.29 15.44
N LEU A 49 -13.68 8.64 14.94
CA LEU A 49 -13.40 9.95 14.38
C LEU A 49 -13.81 9.99 12.91
N THR A 50 -14.41 11.09 12.51
CA THR A 50 -14.87 11.34 11.14
C THR A 50 -14.47 12.73 10.68
N GLN A 51 -14.05 12.84 9.42
CA GLN A 51 -13.82 14.11 8.76
C GLN A 51 -15.12 14.93 8.65
N THR A 52 -15.01 16.24 8.79
CA THR A 52 -16.07 17.22 8.53
C THR A 52 -15.61 18.20 7.44
N PRO A 53 -16.32 18.32 6.30
CA PRO A 53 -17.49 17.53 5.91
C PRO A 53 -17.16 16.05 5.69
N GLU A 54 -18.19 15.21 5.82
CA GLU A 54 -18.05 13.77 5.64
C GLU A 54 -17.61 13.45 4.20
N ARG A 55 -16.56 12.64 4.08
CA ARG A 55 -16.09 12.13 2.79
C ARG A 55 -16.93 10.94 2.33
N SER A 56 -17.09 10.80 1.02
CA SER A 56 -17.71 9.61 0.46
C SER A 56 -16.86 8.36 0.74
N ARG A 57 -17.52 7.27 1.13
CA ARG A 57 -16.90 5.93 1.29
C ARG A 57 -17.39 4.95 0.22
N ARG A 58 -18.12 5.45 -0.79
CA ARG A 58 -18.67 4.64 -1.88
C ARG A 58 -17.55 3.98 -2.69
N LYS A 59 -17.72 2.69 -2.93
CA LYS A 59 -16.82 1.84 -3.75
C LYS A 59 -17.63 1.27 -4.92
N PRO A 60 -17.50 1.84 -6.14
CA PRO A 60 -18.22 1.32 -7.30
C PRO A 60 -17.85 -0.13 -7.64
N VAL A 61 -16.58 -0.47 -7.45
CA VAL A 61 -16.03 -1.82 -7.59
C VAL A 61 -15.31 -2.19 -6.29
N GLN A 62 -15.36 -3.47 -5.93
CA GLN A 62 -14.67 -4.00 -4.75
C GLN A 62 -13.16 -3.72 -4.82
N ASP A 63 -12.63 -3.06 -3.79
CA ASP A 63 -11.20 -2.69 -3.66
C ASP A 63 -10.46 -3.51 -2.58
N PHE A 64 -11.06 -4.60 -2.08
CA PHE A 64 -10.45 -5.48 -1.10
C PHE A 64 -10.37 -6.88 -1.70
N PHE A 65 -9.15 -7.34 -1.95
CA PHE A 65 -8.90 -8.57 -2.69
C PHE A 65 -9.59 -9.78 -2.05
N PHE A 66 -9.59 -9.88 -0.72
CA PHE A 66 -10.09 -11.04 0.00
C PHE A 66 -11.62 -11.05 0.20
N ALA A 67 -12.33 -9.94 -0.03
CA ALA A 67 -13.78 -9.85 0.20
C ALA A 67 -14.61 -10.98 -0.46
N PRO A 68 -14.48 -11.26 -1.77
CA PRO A 68 -15.25 -12.34 -2.39
C PRO A 68 -14.85 -13.73 -1.86
N VAL A 69 -13.55 -13.95 -1.60
CA VAL A 69 -13.05 -15.22 -1.03
C VAL A 69 -13.64 -15.43 0.36
N GLN A 70 -13.62 -14.42 1.22
CA GLN A 70 -14.21 -14.46 2.54
C GLN A 70 -15.71 -14.77 2.48
N SER A 71 -16.45 -14.11 1.58
CA SER A 71 -17.89 -14.33 1.44
C SER A 71 -18.24 -15.75 1.00
N MET A 72 -17.47 -16.34 0.07
CA MET A 72 -17.65 -17.74 -0.35
C MET A 72 -17.25 -18.72 0.75
N LEU A 73 -16.15 -18.46 1.47
CA LEU A 73 -15.73 -19.28 2.61
C LEU A 73 -16.77 -19.22 3.75
N ASP A 74 -17.37 -18.06 4.02
CA ASP A 74 -18.47 -17.94 5.01
C ASP A 74 -19.67 -18.82 4.63
N ALA A 75 -20.04 -18.85 3.35
CA ALA A 75 -21.11 -19.73 2.87
C ALA A 75 -20.81 -21.22 3.09
N ILE A 76 -19.57 -21.63 2.85
CA ILE A 76 -19.11 -23.02 3.02
C ILE A 76 -19.00 -23.38 4.50
N GLU A 77 -18.28 -22.56 5.27
CA GLU A 77 -17.86 -22.86 6.64
C GLU A 77 -18.95 -22.60 7.68
N HIS A 78 -19.87 -21.65 7.43
CA HIS A 78 -20.88 -21.23 8.41
C HIS A 78 -22.32 -21.45 7.97
N HIS A 79 -22.57 -21.62 6.67
CA HIS A 79 -23.93 -21.79 6.13
C HIS A 79 -24.15 -23.15 5.46
N GLY A 80 -23.17 -24.06 5.54
CA GLY A 80 -23.28 -25.43 5.04
C GLY A 80 -23.44 -25.54 3.52
N SER A 81 -23.08 -24.49 2.77
CA SER A 81 -23.09 -24.53 1.32
C SER A 81 -22.03 -25.48 0.81
N SER A 82 -22.33 -26.24 -0.24
CA SER A 82 -21.28 -26.97 -0.95
C SER A 82 -20.31 -26.00 -1.61
N VAL A 83 -19.07 -26.42 -1.81
CA VAL A 83 -18.06 -25.61 -2.52
C VAL A 83 -18.60 -25.16 -3.87
N GLN A 84 -19.19 -26.07 -4.64
CA GLN A 84 -19.75 -25.73 -5.95
C GLN A 84 -20.89 -24.70 -5.87
N ALA A 85 -21.80 -24.84 -4.90
CA ALA A 85 -22.89 -23.88 -4.73
C ALA A 85 -22.36 -22.47 -4.42
N ALA A 86 -21.40 -22.36 -3.49
CA ALA A 86 -20.78 -21.08 -3.12
C ALA A 86 -20.03 -20.43 -4.30
N LEU A 87 -19.31 -21.22 -5.11
CA LEU A 87 -18.58 -20.71 -6.29
C LEU A 87 -19.53 -20.23 -7.41
N THR A 88 -20.71 -20.85 -7.54
CA THR A 88 -21.70 -20.46 -8.56
C THR A 88 -22.60 -19.30 -8.16
N ASP A 89 -22.72 -19.01 -6.86
CA ASP A 89 -23.59 -17.94 -6.37
C ASP A 89 -22.98 -16.54 -6.61
N GLY A 90 -23.50 -15.85 -7.62
CA GLY A 90 -23.07 -14.52 -8.01
C GLY A 90 -23.24 -13.44 -6.93
N ARG A 91 -23.98 -13.69 -5.83
CA ARG A 91 -24.11 -12.75 -4.71
C ARG A 91 -22.77 -12.47 -4.04
N HIS A 92 -21.88 -13.45 -3.95
CA HIS A 92 -20.56 -13.29 -3.32
C HIS A 92 -19.61 -12.40 -4.12
N THR A 93 -19.89 -12.20 -5.41
CA THR A 93 -19.02 -11.45 -6.33
C THR A 93 -19.74 -10.27 -7.00
N ARG A 94 -20.92 -9.87 -6.52
CA ARG A 94 -21.81 -8.89 -7.19
C ARG A 94 -21.13 -7.58 -7.57
N ASN A 95 -20.24 -7.07 -6.71
CA ASN A 95 -19.53 -5.81 -6.93
C ASN A 95 -18.06 -6.01 -7.34
N CYS A 96 -17.66 -7.24 -7.70
CA CYS A 96 -16.30 -7.55 -8.11
C CYS A 96 -16.14 -7.34 -9.62
N HIS A 97 -14.98 -6.84 -10.02
CA HIS A 97 -14.58 -6.88 -11.43
C HIS A 97 -14.56 -8.34 -11.93
N PRO A 98 -14.93 -8.66 -13.18
CA PRO A 98 -14.95 -10.03 -13.69
C PRO A 98 -13.64 -10.80 -13.51
N VAL A 99 -12.49 -10.13 -13.68
CA VAL A 99 -11.16 -10.71 -13.47
C VAL A 99 -10.87 -10.98 -11.98
N HIS A 100 -11.36 -10.10 -11.08
CA HIS A 100 -11.26 -10.32 -9.62
C HIS A 100 -12.12 -11.51 -9.18
N ARG A 101 -13.31 -11.66 -9.78
CA ARG A 101 -14.16 -12.84 -9.60
C ARG A 101 -13.42 -14.11 -10.05
N ALA A 102 -12.85 -14.13 -11.25
CA ALA A 102 -12.12 -15.29 -11.76
C ALA A 102 -10.96 -15.70 -10.84
N TRP A 103 -10.17 -14.74 -10.36
CA TRP A 103 -9.14 -14.99 -9.36
C TRP A 103 -9.72 -15.57 -8.05
N ALA A 104 -10.83 -15.02 -7.54
CA ALA A 104 -11.43 -15.47 -6.29
C ALA A 104 -11.96 -16.90 -6.37
N LEU A 105 -12.47 -17.32 -7.54
CA LEU A 105 -12.93 -18.69 -7.78
C LEU A 105 -11.79 -19.71 -7.73
N GLU A 106 -10.56 -19.33 -8.08
CA GLU A 106 -9.38 -20.19 -7.92
C GLU A 106 -8.83 -20.16 -6.48
N ALA A 107 -8.91 -19.00 -5.82
CA ALA A 107 -8.38 -18.80 -4.47
C ALA A 107 -9.11 -19.60 -3.38
N VAL A 108 -10.44 -19.79 -3.51
CA VAL A 108 -11.24 -20.54 -2.52
C VAL A 108 -10.82 -22.02 -2.44
N PRO A 109 -10.77 -22.80 -3.54
CA PRO A 109 -10.24 -24.16 -3.51
C PRO A 109 -8.80 -24.23 -2.98
N ALA A 110 -7.93 -23.29 -3.35
CA ALA A 110 -6.55 -23.25 -2.86
C ALA A 110 -6.49 -23.09 -1.33
N TYR A 111 -7.32 -22.22 -0.76
CA TYR A 111 -7.44 -22.03 0.68
C TYR A 111 -7.92 -23.31 1.38
N LEU A 112 -8.96 -23.98 0.85
CA LEU A 112 -9.47 -25.24 1.42
C LEU A 112 -8.45 -26.38 1.31
N ALA A 113 -7.69 -26.44 0.22
CA ALA A 113 -6.59 -27.39 0.08
C ALA A 113 -5.49 -27.14 1.12
N ALA A 114 -5.20 -25.87 1.46
CA ALA A 114 -4.26 -25.54 2.52
C ALA A 114 -4.73 -26.03 3.90
N ARG A 115 -6.03 -25.91 4.19
CA ARG A 115 -6.66 -26.48 5.40
C ARG A 115 -6.46 -28.00 5.47
N ALA A 116 -6.79 -28.70 4.39
CA ALA A 116 -6.65 -30.16 4.32
C ALA A 116 -5.19 -30.62 4.48
N ARG A 117 -4.23 -29.91 3.87
CA ARG A 117 -2.80 -30.19 4.04
C ARG A 117 -2.31 -29.99 5.46
N HIS A 118 -2.78 -28.94 6.13
CA HIS A 118 -2.46 -28.67 7.53
C HIS A 118 -2.98 -29.79 8.43
N GLU A 119 -4.22 -30.24 8.25
CA GLU A 119 -4.76 -31.37 8.99
C GLU A 119 -3.99 -32.68 8.70
N ALA A 120 -3.66 -32.94 7.42
CA ALA A 120 -2.87 -34.12 7.02
C ALA A 120 -1.42 -34.11 7.55
N ALA A 121 -0.88 -32.94 7.90
CA ALA A 121 0.43 -32.80 8.53
C ALA A 121 0.43 -33.19 10.03
N GLY A 122 -0.70 -33.67 10.57
CA GLY A 122 -0.82 -34.16 11.95
C GLY A 122 -1.28 -33.11 12.96
N TYR A 123 -1.65 -31.91 12.52
CA TYR A 123 -2.24 -30.91 13.41
C TYR A 123 -3.68 -31.29 13.81
N PRO A 124 -4.13 -30.98 15.05
CA PRO A 124 -5.50 -31.24 15.48
C PRO A 124 -6.54 -30.64 14.55
N VAL A 125 -7.65 -31.37 14.33
CA VAL A 125 -8.78 -30.88 13.55
C VAL A 125 -9.40 -29.65 14.24
N THR A 126 -9.52 -28.56 13.50
CA THR A 126 -10.12 -27.30 13.97
C THR A 126 -11.33 -26.92 13.13
N PHE A 127 -12.30 -26.27 13.76
CA PHE A 127 -13.58 -25.87 13.17
C PHE A 127 -13.66 -24.35 13.06
N PRO A 128 -14.32 -23.83 12.01
CA PRO A 128 -14.39 -22.40 11.75
C PRO A 128 -15.22 -21.67 12.81
N VAL A 129 -14.72 -20.51 13.26
CA VAL A 129 -15.34 -19.71 14.33
C VAL A 129 -15.93 -18.41 13.75
N ALA A 130 -17.26 -18.34 13.72
CA ALA A 130 -17.99 -17.22 13.13
C ALA A 130 -17.80 -15.91 13.93
N THR A 131 -17.89 -15.97 15.26
CA THR A 131 -17.71 -14.79 16.11
C THR A 131 -16.26 -14.30 16.09
N GLU A 132 -16.06 -12.99 16.02
CA GLU A 132 -14.72 -12.42 16.04
C GLU A 132 -14.08 -12.55 17.42
N TRP A 133 -12.78 -12.81 17.45
CA TRP A 133 -11.98 -12.64 18.66
C TRP A 133 -11.37 -11.25 18.66
N VAL A 134 -11.64 -10.50 19.71
CA VAL A 134 -11.11 -9.15 19.89
C VAL A 134 -10.38 -9.10 21.23
N GLY A 135 -9.13 -8.64 21.21
CA GLY A 135 -8.41 -8.29 22.43
C GLY A 135 -9.02 -6.99 22.97
N LEU A 136 -9.92 -7.12 23.95
CA LEU A 136 -10.73 -6.02 24.46
C LEU A 136 -10.26 -5.61 25.87
N SER A 137 -9.81 -4.36 26.01
CA SER A 137 -9.45 -3.78 27.31
C SER A 137 -10.26 -2.52 27.55
N ARG A 138 -11.12 -2.53 28.58
CA ARG A 138 -11.94 -1.38 28.97
C ARG A 138 -11.47 -0.82 30.30
N LEU A 139 -11.17 0.47 30.33
CA LEU A 139 -10.71 1.18 31.51
C LEU A 139 -11.89 1.73 32.31
N ARG A 140 -11.70 1.88 33.63
CA ARG A 140 -12.70 2.51 34.52
C ARG A 140 -12.75 4.03 34.35
N LYS A 141 -11.61 4.63 34.00
CA LYS A 141 -11.43 6.06 33.73
C LYS A 141 -10.54 6.23 32.50
N PRO A 142 -10.67 7.35 31.75
CA PRO A 142 -9.83 7.56 30.58
C PRO A 142 -8.37 7.60 30.98
N ASP A 143 -7.49 7.10 30.12
CA ASP A 143 -6.05 7.27 30.30
C ASP A 143 -5.57 8.66 29.84
N THR A 144 -4.25 8.87 29.81
CA THR A 144 -3.64 10.14 29.39
C THR A 144 -3.94 10.53 27.94
N ARG A 145 -4.35 9.56 27.10
CA ARG A 145 -4.75 9.76 25.71
C ARG A 145 -6.26 9.96 25.55
N GLY A 146 -7.00 10.03 26.66
CA GLY A 146 -8.46 10.12 26.71
C GLY A 146 -9.18 8.83 26.30
N VAL A 147 -8.47 7.70 26.23
CA VAL A 147 -9.02 6.43 25.74
C VAL A 147 -9.67 5.67 26.89
N MET A 148 -10.87 5.15 26.65
CA MET A 148 -11.64 4.30 27.56
C MET A 148 -11.65 2.83 27.14
N GLN A 149 -11.47 2.54 25.85
CA GLN A 149 -11.51 1.19 25.32
C GLN A 149 -10.45 0.98 24.24
N TYR A 150 -9.69 -0.11 24.40
CA TYR A 150 -8.71 -0.59 23.45
C TYR A 150 -9.20 -1.89 22.80
N GLU A 151 -9.13 -1.95 21.47
CA GLU A 151 -9.59 -3.05 20.65
C GLU A 151 -8.45 -3.53 19.74
N ARG A 152 -8.03 -4.77 19.91
CA ARG A 152 -7.05 -5.44 19.05
C ARG A 152 -7.79 -6.42 18.14
N THR A 153 -7.73 -6.19 16.83
CA THR A 153 -8.57 -6.90 15.85
C THR A 153 -7.76 -7.62 14.77
N ALA A 154 -8.31 -8.71 14.25
CA ALA A 154 -7.75 -9.44 13.12
C ALA A 154 -8.84 -9.70 12.08
N TRP A 155 -8.64 -9.25 10.84
CA TRP A 155 -9.55 -9.45 9.71
C TRP A 155 -9.51 -10.89 9.14
N CYS A 156 -8.63 -11.72 9.69
CA CYS A 156 -8.27 -13.07 9.24
C CYS A 156 -9.33 -14.13 9.59
N ARG A 157 -9.19 -15.34 9.02
CA ARG A 157 -10.04 -16.49 9.37
C ARG A 157 -9.63 -17.05 10.73
N ARG A 158 -10.60 -17.62 11.47
CA ARG A 158 -10.43 -18.10 12.85
C ARG A 158 -10.94 -19.52 12.96
N TYR A 159 -10.18 -20.38 13.64
CA TYR A 159 -10.56 -21.78 13.87
C TYR A 159 -10.24 -22.21 15.29
N ALA A 160 -11.00 -23.14 15.84
CA ALA A 160 -10.72 -23.74 17.15
C ALA A 160 -10.99 -25.23 17.15
N THR A 161 -10.29 -26.00 17.98
CA THR A 161 -10.70 -27.37 18.30
C THR A 161 -12.08 -27.36 18.97
N ARG A 162 -12.78 -28.51 18.94
CA ARG A 162 -14.13 -28.62 19.53
C ARG A 162 -14.18 -28.27 21.01
N ASP A 163 -13.12 -28.63 21.75
CA ASP A 163 -12.94 -28.33 23.17
C ASP A 163 -12.40 -26.92 23.42
N GLY A 164 -12.04 -26.17 22.37
CA GLY A 164 -11.45 -24.83 22.45
C GLY A 164 -10.01 -24.79 22.98
N SER A 165 -9.36 -25.94 23.19
CA SER A 165 -7.99 -26.02 23.71
C SER A 165 -6.94 -25.46 22.74
N VAL A 166 -7.23 -25.51 21.42
CA VAL A 166 -6.40 -24.91 20.38
C VAL A 166 -7.18 -23.85 19.62
N ARG A 167 -6.57 -22.69 19.39
CA ARG A 167 -7.12 -21.63 18.52
C ARG A 167 -6.13 -21.25 17.42
N GLU A 168 -6.64 -20.97 16.24
CA GLU A 168 -5.82 -20.64 15.06
C GLU A 168 -6.32 -19.34 14.40
N ILE A 169 -5.37 -18.50 13.98
CA ILE A 169 -5.62 -17.37 13.08
C ILE A 169 -4.91 -17.65 11.75
N TRP A 170 -5.67 -17.58 10.66
CA TRP A 170 -5.19 -17.85 9.31
C TRP A 170 -5.13 -16.57 8.48
N ILE A 171 -3.92 -16.12 8.14
CA ILE A 171 -3.63 -14.87 7.44
C ILE A 171 -3.41 -15.14 5.94
N PRO A 172 -4.36 -14.79 5.07
CA PRO A 172 -4.23 -15.04 3.65
C PRO A 172 -3.26 -14.06 2.96
N SER A 173 -2.58 -14.57 1.95
CA SER A 173 -1.71 -13.85 1.01
C SER A 173 -2.14 -14.16 -0.42
N ILE A 174 -2.06 -13.19 -1.34
CA ILE A 174 -2.50 -13.35 -2.74
C ILE A 174 -1.76 -14.48 -3.45
N GLY A 175 -0.42 -14.48 -3.36
CA GLY A 175 0.45 -15.52 -3.94
C GLY A 175 0.70 -16.64 -2.94
N SER A 176 1.93 -16.68 -2.43
CA SER A 176 2.38 -17.58 -1.37
C SER A 176 2.27 -16.93 0.02
N ALA A 177 2.28 -17.76 1.07
CA ALA A 177 2.41 -17.27 2.44
C ALA A 177 3.71 -16.46 2.58
N LYS A 178 3.65 -15.31 3.27
CA LYS A 178 4.84 -14.47 3.51
C LYS A 178 5.62 -15.03 4.69
N GLU A 179 6.88 -15.39 4.47
CA GLU A 179 7.81 -15.84 5.51
C GLU A 179 8.35 -14.67 6.35
N ASN A 180 8.62 -13.53 5.70
CA ASN A 180 9.20 -12.33 6.31
C ASN A 180 8.15 -11.40 6.96
N ARG A 181 7.09 -11.95 7.58
CA ARG A 181 6.12 -11.11 8.30
C ARG A 181 6.76 -10.52 9.56
N ALA A 182 6.41 -9.27 9.86
CA ALA A 182 6.92 -8.60 11.04
C ALA A 182 6.52 -9.33 12.33
N GLU A 183 7.45 -9.47 13.27
CA GLU A 183 7.24 -10.13 14.56
C GLU A 183 6.07 -9.52 15.32
N ALA A 184 5.95 -8.18 15.32
CA ALA A 184 4.81 -7.48 15.92
C ALA A 184 3.45 -7.90 15.35
N GLU A 185 3.36 -8.18 14.04
CA GLU A 185 2.12 -8.65 13.39
C GLU A 185 1.80 -10.08 13.83
N ILE A 186 2.80 -10.96 13.89
CA ILE A 186 2.65 -12.36 14.34
C ILE A 186 2.25 -12.41 15.82
N ALA A 187 2.98 -11.71 16.68
CA ALA A 187 2.70 -11.63 18.12
C ALA A 187 1.34 -10.99 18.43
N GLY A 188 0.97 -9.94 17.68
CA GLY A 188 -0.37 -9.34 17.76
C GLY A 188 -1.48 -10.34 17.44
N ALA A 189 -1.33 -11.12 16.36
CA ALA A 189 -2.29 -12.16 16.00
C ALA A 189 -2.35 -13.27 17.07
N ALA A 190 -1.21 -13.79 17.51
CA ALA A 190 -1.14 -14.84 18.53
C ALA A 190 -1.80 -14.41 19.85
N ALA A 191 -1.57 -13.17 20.31
CA ALA A 191 -2.21 -12.65 21.51
C ALA A 191 -3.72 -12.46 21.35
N ILE A 192 -4.21 -12.10 20.16
CA ILE A 192 -5.66 -12.09 19.86
C ILE A 192 -6.22 -13.51 19.94
N ALA A 193 -5.54 -14.53 19.41
CA ALA A 193 -5.98 -15.92 19.55
C ALA A 193 -6.01 -16.36 21.03
N ALA A 194 -4.96 -16.02 21.79
CA ALA A 194 -4.79 -16.45 23.18
C ALA A 194 -5.74 -15.77 24.17
N THR A 195 -5.90 -14.44 24.03
CA THR A 195 -6.59 -13.60 25.02
C THR A 195 -7.88 -12.97 24.49
N GLY A 196 -8.13 -13.06 23.18
CA GLY A 196 -9.30 -12.47 22.55
C GLY A 196 -10.58 -13.10 23.06
N VAL A 197 -11.55 -12.23 23.31
CA VAL A 197 -12.91 -12.63 23.69
C VAL A 197 -13.82 -12.62 22.46
N PRO A 198 -14.81 -13.53 22.38
CA PRO A 198 -15.88 -13.41 21.39
C PRO A 198 -16.55 -12.05 21.50
N ALA A 199 -16.56 -11.29 20.40
CA ALA A 199 -17.12 -9.95 20.36
C ALA A 199 -17.88 -9.68 19.07
N ARG A 200 -18.79 -8.71 19.12
CA ARG A 200 -19.53 -8.18 17.98
C ARG A 200 -19.40 -6.66 17.95
N GLY A 201 -19.26 -6.11 16.76
CA GLY A 201 -19.22 -4.67 16.53
C GLY A 201 -19.64 -4.37 15.09
N SER A 202 -20.31 -3.24 14.89
CA SER A 202 -20.65 -2.74 13.56
C SER A 202 -19.64 -1.67 13.12
N PHE A 203 -19.66 -1.32 11.84
CA PHE A 203 -18.93 -0.14 11.38
C PHE A 203 -19.42 1.10 12.14
N GLY A 204 -18.49 1.92 12.65
CA GLY A 204 -18.82 3.09 13.46
C GLY A 204 -19.25 2.81 14.90
N GLU A 205 -19.11 1.57 15.39
CA GLU A 205 -19.44 1.20 16.76
C GLU A 205 -18.28 0.51 17.48
N PRO A 206 -18.13 0.70 18.81
CA PRO A 206 -17.21 -0.09 19.62
C PRO A 206 -17.64 -1.56 19.65
N TYR A 207 -16.66 -2.46 19.74
CA TYR A 207 -16.93 -3.88 19.99
C TYR A 207 -17.49 -4.09 21.39
N ARG A 208 -18.42 -5.05 21.49
CA ARG A 208 -18.98 -5.54 22.74
C ARG A 208 -18.74 -7.04 22.85
N LYS A 209 -18.33 -7.49 24.03
CA LYS A 209 -18.19 -8.91 24.34
C LYS A 209 -19.55 -9.59 24.17
N VAL A 210 -19.56 -10.75 23.52
CA VAL A 210 -20.71 -11.65 23.49
C VAL A 210 -20.59 -12.55 24.72
N GLU A 211 -21.65 -12.65 25.51
CA GLU A 211 -21.68 -13.56 26.65
C GLU A 211 -21.78 -15.00 26.14
N THR A 212 -20.66 -15.70 26.19
CA THR A 212 -20.51 -17.11 25.83
C THR A 212 -19.47 -17.72 26.74
N ASP A 213 -19.60 -19.02 27.05
CA ASP A 213 -18.57 -19.79 27.73
C ASP A 213 -17.37 -20.03 26.81
N ALA A 214 -16.52 -19.00 26.69
CA ALA A 214 -15.32 -19.06 25.87
C ALA A 214 -14.21 -19.78 26.64
N VAL A 215 -13.86 -20.99 26.20
CA VAL A 215 -12.74 -21.75 26.75
C VAL A 215 -11.44 -20.99 26.50
N LYS A 216 -10.60 -20.86 27.53
CA LYS A 216 -9.25 -20.31 27.40
C LYS A 216 -8.38 -21.35 26.66
N PRO A 217 -7.76 -21.01 25.52
CA PRO A 217 -6.92 -21.95 24.81
C PRO A 217 -5.68 -22.30 25.63
N GLN A 218 -5.18 -23.51 25.45
CA GLN A 218 -3.87 -23.94 25.94
C GLN A 218 -2.79 -23.64 24.89
N ARG A 219 -3.14 -23.73 23.60
CA ARG A 219 -2.23 -23.53 22.48
C ARG A 219 -2.85 -22.64 21.41
N VAL A 220 -2.03 -21.83 20.77
CA VAL A 220 -2.43 -20.92 19.69
C VAL A 220 -1.50 -21.03 18.50
N ARG A 221 -2.05 -20.91 17.29
CA ARG A 221 -1.29 -20.89 16.05
C ARG A 221 -1.63 -19.70 15.18
N VAL A 222 -0.59 -19.13 14.56
CA VAL A 222 -0.73 -18.15 13.49
C VAL A 222 -0.22 -18.80 12.22
N ILE A 223 -1.09 -18.88 11.21
CA ILE A 223 -0.83 -19.63 9.98
C ILE A 223 -0.96 -18.67 8.80
N GLY A 224 0.12 -18.49 8.04
CA GLY A 224 0.07 -17.86 6.73
C GLY A 224 -0.49 -18.83 5.70
N VAL A 225 -1.28 -18.34 4.74
CA VAL A 225 -1.77 -19.18 3.63
C VAL A 225 -1.64 -18.46 2.30
N GLY A 226 -1.03 -19.13 1.33
CA GLY A 226 -0.99 -18.66 -0.05
C GLY A 226 -2.27 -19.02 -0.80
N LEU A 227 -2.95 -18.01 -1.35
CA LEU A 227 -4.17 -18.19 -2.14
C LEU A 227 -3.90 -18.63 -3.58
N ALA A 228 -2.65 -18.58 -4.05
CA ALA A 228 -2.27 -19.09 -5.36
C ALA A 228 -1.71 -20.52 -5.31
N ASP A 229 -0.90 -20.84 -4.30
CA ASP A 229 -0.24 -22.16 -4.17
C ASP A 229 -0.96 -23.12 -3.22
N GLY A 230 -1.90 -22.61 -2.40
CA GLY A 230 -2.61 -23.39 -1.39
C GLY A 230 -1.68 -23.95 -0.30
N LYS A 231 -0.51 -23.33 -0.07
CA LYS A 231 0.45 -23.81 0.92
C LYS A 231 0.22 -23.09 2.26
N PRO A 232 -0.01 -23.83 3.37
CA PRO A 232 0.04 -23.26 4.71
C PRO A 232 1.49 -23.09 5.17
N LEU A 233 1.73 -22.07 5.97
CA LEU A 233 3.00 -21.79 6.64
C LEU A 233 2.71 -21.47 8.10
N VAL A 234 3.21 -22.27 9.03
CA VAL A 234 3.08 -21.97 10.47
C VAL A 234 4.08 -20.86 10.82
N LEU A 235 3.54 -19.70 11.20
CA LEU A 235 4.32 -18.51 11.56
C LEU A 235 4.58 -18.45 13.06
N ALA A 236 3.66 -19.01 13.85
CA ALA A 236 3.80 -19.19 15.28
C ALA A 236 2.98 -20.39 15.74
N ASP A 237 3.52 -21.14 16.69
CA ASP A 237 2.83 -22.22 17.40
C ASP A 237 3.29 -22.22 18.86
N TRP A 238 2.48 -21.59 19.70
CA TRP A 238 2.85 -21.19 21.05
C TRP A 238 1.76 -21.62 22.03
N ASP A 239 2.13 -21.86 23.29
CA ASP A 239 1.13 -21.89 24.34
C ASP A 239 0.55 -20.48 24.57
N ALA A 240 -0.55 -20.41 25.33
CA ALA A 240 -1.24 -19.14 25.55
C ALA A 240 -0.45 -18.14 26.39
N GLU A 241 0.46 -18.59 27.27
CA GLU A 241 1.29 -17.71 28.09
C GLU A 241 2.46 -17.14 27.28
N GLU A 242 3.08 -17.99 26.46
CA GLU A 242 4.08 -17.62 25.48
C GLU A 242 3.56 -16.55 24.53
N ALA A 243 2.36 -16.74 23.97
CA ALA A 243 1.76 -15.75 23.08
C ALA A 243 1.55 -14.38 23.74
N VAL A 244 1.30 -14.34 25.05
CA VAL A 244 1.23 -13.08 25.81
C VAL A 244 2.62 -12.47 25.99
N ARG A 245 3.63 -13.28 26.31
CA ARG A 245 5.03 -12.81 26.43
C ARG A 245 5.54 -12.23 25.12
N GLN A 246 5.34 -12.95 24.01
CA GLN A 246 5.70 -12.51 22.66
C GLN A 246 5.00 -11.19 22.28
N PHE A 247 3.76 -10.99 22.72
CA PHE A 247 3.07 -9.71 22.52
C PHE A 247 3.68 -8.58 23.34
N GLU A 248 4.01 -8.82 24.61
CA GLU A 248 4.66 -7.81 25.45
C GLU A 248 6.03 -7.40 24.90
N GLU A 249 6.78 -8.36 24.35
CA GLU A 249 8.12 -8.15 23.77
C GLU A 249 8.08 -7.46 22.40
N HIS A 250 7.32 -7.98 21.44
CA HIS A 250 7.42 -7.55 20.04
C HIS A 250 6.30 -6.60 19.59
N ALA A 251 5.13 -6.64 20.22
CA ALA A 251 3.95 -5.91 19.73
C ALA A 251 3.58 -4.69 20.57
N LYS A 252 3.67 -4.77 21.90
CA LYS A 252 3.16 -3.74 22.81
C LYS A 252 3.72 -2.34 22.53
N GLU A 253 5.03 -2.23 22.37
CA GLU A 253 5.67 -0.96 22.03
C GLU A 253 5.19 -0.43 20.67
N ARG A 254 5.00 -1.32 19.69
CA ARG A 254 4.47 -0.95 18.38
C ARG A 254 3.05 -0.41 18.47
N TYR A 255 2.20 -1.01 19.30
CA TYR A 255 0.85 -0.49 19.57
C TYR A 255 0.90 0.92 20.20
N ALA A 256 1.79 1.15 21.16
CA ALA A 256 1.97 2.47 21.77
C ALA A 256 2.48 3.49 20.75
N ALA A 257 3.51 3.15 19.97
CA ALA A 257 4.11 4.01 18.95
C ALA A 257 3.10 4.45 17.87
N ILE A 258 2.14 3.60 17.50
CA ILE A 258 1.06 3.97 16.58
C ILE A 258 0.18 5.07 17.17
N LEU A 259 -0.12 5.00 18.46
CA LEU A 259 -1.03 5.94 19.13
C LEU A 259 -0.36 7.27 19.48
N ASP A 260 0.92 7.21 19.81
CA ASP A 260 1.75 8.36 20.15
C ASP A 260 2.38 9.02 18.92
N GLY A 261 2.14 8.45 17.72
CA GLY A 261 2.67 8.94 16.46
C GLY A 261 2.20 10.35 16.14
N GLN A 262 3.14 11.30 16.04
CA GLN A 262 2.87 12.70 15.70
C GLN A 262 3.54 13.16 14.40
N ALA A 263 4.53 12.41 13.90
CA ALA A 263 5.22 12.76 12.66
C ALA A 263 4.26 12.78 11.47
N LEU A 264 4.32 13.87 10.70
CA LEU A 264 3.56 14.07 9.48
C LEU A 264 4.44 13.66 8.29
N ARG A 265 3.98 12.65 7.54
CA ARG A 265 4.63 12.21 6.31
C ARG A 265 3.56 11.95 5.25
N PRO A 266 3.14 12.99 4.51
CA PRO A 266 2.09 12.86 3.51
C PRO A 266 2.39 11.77 2.46
N GLY A 267 1.36 11.04 2.04
CA GLY A 267 1.51 9.88 1.15
C GLY A 267 0.23 9.06 1.07
N SER A 268 0.36 7.75 0.83
CA SER A 268 -0.79 6.86 0.65
C SER A 268 -1.73 6.77 1.87
N ASP A 269 -1.20 6.95 3.09
CA ASP A 269 -2.00 7.00 4.33
C ASP A 269 -3.05 8.13 4.31
N CYS A 270 -2.80 9.22 3.56
CA CYS A 270 -3.72 10.35 3.40
C CYS A 270 -5.06 9.94 2.75
N THR A 271 -5.10 8.84 1.99
CA THR A 271 -6.34 8.32 1.37
C THR A 271 -7.41 7.90 2.39
N THR A 272 -6.98 7.51 3.60
CA THR A 272 -7.87 7.07 4.69
C THR A 272 -7.83 7.99 5.90
N CYS A 273 -6.94 8.97 5.91
CA CYS A 273 -6.82 9.94 6.98
C CYS A 273 -8.07 10.85 7.05
N GLU A 274 -8.81 10.74 8.15
CA GLU A 274 -9.95 11.60 8.43
C GLU A 274 -9.50 13.04 8.73
N GLY A 275 -8.25 13.26 9.14
CA GLY A 275 -7.69 14.59 9.42
C GLY A 275 -7.13 15.33 8.21
N LEU A 276 -7.32 14.81 6.98
CA LEU A 276 -6.67 15.36 5.78
C LEU A 276 -7.00 16.83 5.54
N LEU A 277 -8.28 17.24 5.67
CA LEU A 277 -8.70 18.61 5.34
C LEU A 277 -8.10 19.68 6.26
N GLY A 278 -7.67 19.31 7.47
CA GLY A 278 -6.97 20.19 8.41
C GLY A 278 -5.45 20.01 8.41
N CYS A 279 -4.91 19.12 7.58
CA CYS A 279 -3.48 18.81 7.56
C CYS A 279 -2.70 19.89 6.79
N THR A 280 -1.80 20.58 7.47
CA THR A 280 -0.94 21.61 6.84
C THR A 280 0.28 21.02 6.13
N ALA A 281 0.63 19.76 6.40
CA ALA A 281 1.79 19.11 5.79
C ALA A 281 1.52 18.60 4.36
N LEU A 282 0.26 18.44 3.96
CA LEU A 282 -0.11 17.98 2.61
C LEU A 282 -0.60 19.19 1.79
N PRO A 283 0.21 19.70 0.84
CA PRO A 283 -0.20 20.79 -0.03
C PRO A 283 -1.49 20.47 -0.78
N GLN A 284 -2.42 21.43 -0.81
CA GLN A 284 -3.63 21.33 -1.63
C GLN A 284 -3.37 22.01 -2.96
N VAL A 285 -3.53 21.26 -4.05
CA VAL A 285 -3.31 21.75 -5.42
C VAL A 285 -4.57 21.46 -6.23
N PRO A 286 -5.60 22.33 -6.15
CA PRO A 286 -6.85 22.15 -6.88
C PRO A 286 -6.62 22.06 -8.38
N GLY A 287 -7.11 20.99 -9.00
CA GLY A 287 -6.99 20.80 -10.45
C GLY A 287 -5.62 20.32 -10.90
N LEU A 288 -4.76 19.83 -9.99
CA LEU A 288 -3.46 19.25 -10.32
C LEU A 288 -3.54 18.15 -11.40
N LEU A 289 -4.62 17.36 -11.41
CA LEU A 289 -4.80 16.34 -12.45
C LEU A 289 -5.45 16.87 -13.73
N GLY A 290 -5.85 18.15 -13.80
CA GLY A 290 -6.43 18.77 -14.99
C GLY A 290 -7.79 18.19 -15.43
N VAL A 291 -8.50 17.47 -14.55
CA VAL A 291 -9.76 16.78 -14.88
C VAL A 291 -10.89 17.22 -13.96
N PRO A 292 -12.16 17.20 -14.44
CA PRO A 292 -13.29 17.65 -13.65
C PRO A 292 -13.60 16.70 -12.49
N ALA A 293 -14.32 17.22 -11.50
CA ALA A 293 -14.82 16.42 -10.38
C ALA A 293 -15.66 15.23 -10.87
N PRO A 294 -15.56 14.06 -10.21
CA PRO A 294 -16.36 12.90 -10.58
C PRO A 294 -17.85 13.22 -10.43
N ARG A 295 -18.67 12.76 -11.39
CA ARG A 295 -20.13 12.96 -11.39
C ARG A 295 -20.82 12.52 -10.10
N ARG A 296 -20.23 11.53 -9.41
CA ARG A 296 -20.72 11.02 -8.12
C ARG A 296 -19.54 10.94 -7.15
N PRO A 297 -19.66 11.49 -5.92
CA PRO A 297 -18.64 11.33 -4.90
C PRO A 297 -18.35 9.86 -4.61
N ARG A 298 -17.08 9.51 -4.49
CA ARG A 298 -16.60 8.15 -4.18
C ARG A 298 -15.47 8.21 -3.17
N LYS A 299 -15.04 7.04 -2.68
CA LYS A 299 -13.89 6.93 -1.79
C LYS A 299 -12.67 7.62 -2.42
N ARG A 300 -12.03 8.50 -1.64
CA ARG A 300 -10.71 9.09 -1.93
C ARG A 300 -9.72 8.03 -2.42
N ARG A 301 -9.00 8.34 -3.48
CA ARG A 301 -7.99 7.46 -4.09
C ARG A 301 -6.60 8.08 -3.99
N SER A 302 -5.57 7.25 -4.08
CA SER A 302 -4.22 7.71 -4.39
C SER A 302 -3.88 7.35 -5.82
N VAL A 303 -3.01 8.14 -6.45
CA VAL A 303 -2.55 7.87 -7.81
C VAL A 303 -1.14 8.43 -8.03
N SER A 304 -0.35 7.71 -8.82
CA SER A 304 0.93 8.14 -9.37
C SER A 304 0.87 8.13 -10.91
N ILE A 305 1.88 8.68 -11.60
CA ILE A 305 1.95 8.54 -13.06
C ILE A 305 2.06 7.07 -13.50
N SER A 306 2.81 6.26 -12.76
CA SER A 306 2.91 4.82 -13.03
C SER A 306 1.55 4.11 -12.94
N ASP A 307 0.68 4.58 -12.04
CA ASP A 307 -0.70 4.12 -11.94
C ASP A 307 -1.55 4.55 -13.14
N LEU A 308 -1.45 5.82 -13.55
CA LEU A 308 -2.20 6.33 -14.70
C LEU A 308 -1.77 5.68 -16.02
N ARG A 309 -0.47 5.42 -16.22
CA ARG A 309 0.02 4.65 -17.38
C ARG A 309 -0.47 3.21 -17.38
N ALA A 310 -0.55 2.58 -16.20
CA ALA A 310 -1.14 1.26 -16.08
C ALA A 310 -2.64 1.26 -16.43
N TYR A 311 -3.35 2.33 -16.06
CA TYR A 311 -4.76 2.53 -16.41
C TYR A 311 -4.94 2.78 -17.91
N GLU A 312 -4.17 3.70 -18.49
CA GLU A 312 -4.18 4.02 -19.92
C GLU A 312 -3.93 2.77 -20.77
N SER A 313 -2.95 1.94 -20.37
CA SER A 313 -2.70 0.66 -21.02
C SER A 313 -3.95 -0.23 -20.97
N CYS A 314 -4.52 -0.43 -19.78
CA CYS A 314 -5.77 -1.17 -19.60
C CYS A 314 -6.38 -0.90 -18.21
N PRO A 315 -7.62 -0.39 -18.12
CA PRO A 315 -8.28 -0.13 -16.84
C PRO A 315 -8.38 -1.36 -15.93
N ALA A 316 -8.65 -2.53 -16.51
CA ALA A 316 -8.70 -3.79 -15.78
C ALA A 316 -7.33 -4.16 -15.19
N ARG A 317 -6.24 -3.97 -15.94
CA ARG A 317 -4.87 -4.20 -15.42
C ARG A 317 -4.61 -3.30 -14.21
N PHE A 318 -4.91 -2.01 -14.31
CA PHE A 318 -4.78 -1.07 -13.19
C PHE A 318 -5.54 -1.55 -11.94
N HIS A 319 -6.82 -1.87 -12.09
CA HIS A 319 -7.63 -2.30 -10.94
C HIS A 319 -7.06 -3.55 -10.27
N LEU A 320 -6.64 -4.54 -11.05
CA LEU A 320 -6.14 -5.81 -10.52
C LEU A 320 -4.75 -5.65 -9.89
N THR A 321 -3.80 -4.99 -10.57
CA THR A 321 -2.40 -4.98 -10.13
C THR A 321 -2.04 -3.81 -9.20
N ARG A 322 -2.76 -2.68 -9.28
CA ARG A 322 -2.48 -1.47 -8.48
C ARG A 322 -3.47 -1.28 -7.33
N THR A 323 -4.74 -1.66 -7.50
CA THR A 323 -5.74 -1.56 -6.42
C THR A 323 -5.82 -2.85 -5.59
N LEU A 324 -5.87 -4.01 -6.24
CA LEU A 324 -6.04 -5.31 -5.57
C LEU A 324 -4.71 -6.05 -5.33
N TYR A 325 -3.62 -5.61 -5.96
CA TYR A 325 -2.30 -6.25 -5.91
C TYR A 325 -2.30 -7.72 -6.37
N ILE A 326 -3.25 -8.08 -7.23
CA ILE A 326 -3.39 -9.41 -7.82
C ILE A 326 -2.50 -9.48 -9.07
N LYS A 327 -1.51 -10.37 -9.02
CA LYS A 327 -0.52 -10.64 -10.07
C LYS A 327 -0.29 -12.14 -10.18
N ASP A 328 -0.05 -12.64 -11.39
CA ASP A 328 0.17 -14.05 -11.70
C ASP A 328 1.59 -14.54 -11.39
N GLY A 329 2.48 -13.65 -10.97
CA GLY A 329 3.83 -13.97 -10.51
C GLY A 329 4.81 -14.29 -11.64
N ARG A 330 4.48 -13.95 -12.90
CA ARG A 330 5.42 -14.08 -14.02
C ARG A 330 6.72 -13.32 -13.74
N VAL A 331 7.82 -13.90 -14.21
CA VAL A 331 9.16 -13.33 -14.11
C VAL A 331 9.24 -12.09 -14.98
N GLU A 332 9.72 -10.99 -14.39
CA GLU A 332 9.97 -9.74 -15.09
C GLU A 332 11.01 -9.92 -16.19
N ASN A 333 10.95 -9.18 -17.29
CA ASN A 333 11.97 -9.28 -18.33
C ASN A 333 13.33 -8.72 -17.85
N GLU A 334 14.41 -9.13 -18.52
CA GLU A 334 15.79 -8.71 -18.20
C GLU A 334 15.96 -7.20 -18.13
N ALA A 335 15.41 -6.46 -19.10
CA ALA A 335 15.57 -5.00 -19.16
C ALA A 335 14.98 -4.30 -17.92
N ILE A 336 13.81 -4.77 -17.45
CA ILE A 336 13.17 -4.26 -16.23
C ILE A 336 13.99 -4.63 -14.99
N ARG A 337 14.51 -5.87 -14.91
CA ARG A 337 15.35 -6.30 -13.78
C ARG A 337 16.62 -5.47 -13.70
N ARG A 338 17.34 -5.32 -14.83
CA ARG A 338 18.54 -4.49 -14.93
C ARG A 338 18.28 -3.06 -14.50
N GLY A 339 17.25 -2.43 -15.06
CA GLY A 339 16.89 -1.05 -14.72
C GLY A 339 16.62 -0.86 -13.23
N ARG A 340 15.88 -1.79 -12.62
CA ARG A 340 15.58 -1.78 -11.19
C ARG A 340 16.81 -1.99 -10.31
N ALA A 341 17.71 -2.89 -10.70
CA ALA A 341 18.92 -3.16 -9.94
C ALA A 341 19.88 -1.96 -9.95
N VAL A 342 20.02 -1.28 -11.09
CA VAL A 342 20.78 -0.02 -11.19
C VAL A 342 20.15 1.07 -10.34
N ASP A 343 18.83 1.26 -10.46
CA ASP A 343 18.09 2.26 -9.68
C ASP A 343 18.19 2.01 -8.17
N ALA A 344 17.96 0.77 -7.72
CA ALA A 344 18.09 0.39 -6.31
C ALA A 344 19.50 0.69 -5.76
N TRP A 345 20.55 0.33 -6.50
CA TRP A 345 21.92 0.61 -6.08
C TRP A 345 22.18 2.11 -5.94
N LEU A 346 21.73 2.93 -6.90
CA LEU A 346 21.88 4.38 -6.84
C LEU A 346 21.12 4.98 -5.64
N ASN A 347 19.90 4.50 -5.39
CA ASN A 347 19.07 4.99 -4.31
C ASN A 347 19.61 4.63 -2.93
N ASP A 348 20.05 3.39 -2.73
CA ASP A 348 20.72 2.96 -1.49
C ASP A 348 21.98 3.79 -1.28
N ARG A 349 22.79 3.94 -2.33
CA ARG A 349 24.06 4.67 -2.27
C ARG A 349 23.88 6.16 -1.97
N HIS A 350 22.89 6.82 -2.57
CA HIS A 350 22.58 8.22 -2.29
C HIS A 350 21.90 8.40 -0.93
N SER A 351 21.20 7.38 -0.41
CA SER A 351 20.61 7.42 0.94
C SER A 351 21.65 7.27 2.05
N GLU A 352 22.50 6.24 1.97
CA GLU A 352 23.50 5.91 3.00
C GLU A 352 24.66 6.91 3.03
N HIS A 353 25.01 7.43 1.86
CA HIS A 353 26.18 8.25 1.66
C HIS A 353 25.84 9.49 0.83
N SER A 354 24.87 10.25 1.32
CA SER A 354 24.32 11.47 0.70
C SER A 354 25.33 12.60 0.46
N ARG A 355 26.59 12.43 0.90
CA ARG A 355 27.69 13.40 0.77
C ARG A 355 28.88 12.91 -0.04
N ILE A 356 28.85 11.65 -0.47
CA ILE A 356 29.98 11.07 -1.20
C ILE A 356 29.53 10.88 -2.65
N PRO A 357 30.19 11.49 -3.63
CA PRO A 357 29.83 11.30 -5.03
C PRO A 357 30.12 9.88 -5.49
N CYS A 358 29.36 9.40 -6.49
CA CYS A 358 29.50 8.04 -7.02
C CYS A 358 30.88 7.77 -7.66
N ARG A 359 31.61 8.81 -8.05
CA ARG A 359 32.98 8.69 -8.60
C ARG A 359 34.00 8.21 -7.56
N GLU A 360 33.77 8.50 -6.28
CA GLU A 360 34.71 8.21 -5.18
C GLU A 360 34.49 6.84 -4.53
N VAL A 361 33.47 6.11 -4.97
CA VAL A 361 33.16 4.77 -4.44
C VAL A 361 33.55 3.70 -5.45
N PRO A 362 33.93 2.47 -5.03
CA PRO A 362 34.14 1.37 -5.95
C PRO A 362 32.88 1.04 -6.77
N LEU A 363 33.05 0.47 -7.97
CA LEU A 363 31.91 -0.06 -8.72
C LEU A 363 31.35 -1.29 -8.01
N PRO A 364 30.03 -1.53 -8.05
CA PRO A 364 29.45 -2.72 -7.45
C PRO A 364 29.99 -3.98 -8.11
N THR A 365 30.38 -4.96 -7.30
CA THR A 365 30.74 -6.31 -7.75
C THR A 365 29.53 -7.23 -7.84
N GLU A 366 28.41 -6.83 -7.24
CA GLU A 366 27.14 -7.54 -7.27
C GLU A 366 25.98 -6.53 -7.32
N LEU A 367 24.90 -6.94 -7.97
CA LEU A 367 23.65 -6.20 -8.03
C LEU A 367 22.51 -7.21 -7.78
N PRO A 368 21.85 -7.16 -6.61
CA PRO A 368 20.83 -8.14 -6.26
C PRO A 368 19.71 -8.24 -7.31
N GLY A 369 19.32 -9.47 -7.64
CA GLY A 369 18.24 -9.75 -8.60
C GLY A 369 18.68 -9.84 -10.06
N LEU A 370 19.98 -9.75 -10.36
CA LEU A 370 20.54 -9.99 -11.68
C LEU A 370 21.29 -11.32 -11.75
N ALA A 371 21.23 -11.97 -12.91
CA ALA A 371 22.12 -13.07 -13.27
C ALA A 371 23.53 -12.54 -13.64
N GLU A 372 24.52 -13.44 -13.67
CA GLU A 372 25.93 -13.11 -13.91
C GLU A 372 26.16 -12.45 -15.28
N ASP A 373 25.41 -12.88 -16.30
CA ASP A 373 25.45 -12.33 -17.66
C ASP A 373 24.79 -10.94 -17.78
N GLU A 374 23.84 -10.61 -16.90
CA GLU A 374 23.19 -9.29 -16.83
C GLU A 374 24.04 -8.24 -16.09
N LEU A 375 24.92 -8.67 -15.18
CA LEU A 375 25.67 -7.81 -14.26
C LEU A 375 26.59 -6.83 -14.99
N GLY A 376 27.34 -7.29 -16.00
CA GLY A 376 28.32 -6.47 -16.69
C GLY A 376 27.72 -5.22 -17.34
N SER A 377 26.53 -5.35 -17.94
CA SER A 377 25.77 -4.24 -18.52
C SER A 377 25.29 -3.25 -17.46
N ALA A 378 24.77 -3.75 -16.34
CA ALA A 378 24.29 -2.93 -15.23
C ALA A 378 25.42 -2.12 -14.57
N VAL A 379 26.58 -2.75 -14.35
CA VAL A 379 27.77 -2.08 -13.80
C VAL A 379 28.30 -1.00 -14.75
N ARG A 380 28.25 -1.22 -16.07
CA ARG A 380 28.58 -0.17 -17.04
C ARG A 380 27.65 1.04 -16.92
N MET A 381 26.34 0.82 -16.76
CA MET A 381 25.40 1.93 -16.54
C MET A 381 25.72 2.71 -15.26
N VAL A 382 26.04 2.02 -14.16
CA VAL A 382 26.48 2.67 -12.91
C VAL A 382 27.78 3.46 -13.09
N LYS A 383 28.70 2.95 -13.92
CA LYS A 383 29.93 3.68 -14.26
C LYS A 383 29.62 4.97 -15.01
N GLU A 384 28.71 4.95 -15.98
CA GLU A 384 28.30 6.13 -16.76
C GLU A 384 27.61 7.20 -15.89
N HIS A 385 26.90 6.81 -14.83
CA HIS A 385 26.31 7.76 -13.88
C HIS A 385 27.37 8.63 -13.17
N ARG A 386 28.59 8.13 -12.97
CA ARG A 386 29.65 8.86 -12.26
C ARG A 386 29.99 10.21 -12.88
N ALA A 387 29.80 10.35 -14.19
CA ALA A 387 30.06 11.59 -14.91
C ALA A 387 29.01 12.68 -14.64
N PHE A 388 27.80 12.31 -14.20
CA PHE A 388 26.69 13.22 -13.96
C PHE A 388 26.16 13.14 -12.52
N CYS A 389 26.91 12.51 -11.60
CA CYS A 389 26.43 12.31 -10.23
C CYS A 389 26.13 13.68 -9.59
N PRO A 390 24.89 13.95 -9.15
CA PRO A 390 24.49 15.27 -8.64
C PRO A 390 25.11 15.59 -7.27
N LEU A 391 25.73 14.60 -6.63
CA LEU A 391 26.47 14.80 -5.38
C LEU A 391 27.90 15.28 -5.61
N ASP A 392 28.35 15.31 -6.86
CA ASP A 392 29.65 15.83 -7.21
C ASP A 392 29.66 17.36 -7.06
N GLU A 393 30.61 17.87 -6.27
CA GLU A 393 30.75 19.30 -5.94
C GLU A 393 29.52 19.94 -5.25
N LEU A 394 28.56 19.14 -4.79
CA LEU A 394 27.39 19.65 -4.08
C LEU A 394 27.79 20.22 -2.70
N PRO A 395 27.47 21.50 -2.39
CA PRO A 395 27.86 22.11 -1.13
C PRO A 395 27.31 21.38 0.12
N GLU A 396 28.05 21.42 1.22
CA GLU A 396 27.70 20.73 2.47
C GLU A 396 26.36 21.21 3.08
N GLY A 397 25.95 22.44 2.79
CA GLY A 397 24.68 23.00 3.25
C GLY A 397 23.44 22.45 2.52
N GLU A 398 23.62 21.83 1.36
CA GLU A 398 22.49 21.34 0.56
C GLU A 398 21.90 20.05 1.13
N LEU A 399 20.61 19.84 0.89
CA LEU A 399 19.87 18.65 1.31
C LEU A 399 19.84 17.64 0.17
N VAL A 400 19.89 16.36 0.50
CA VAL A 400 19.82 15.25 -0.45
C VAL A 400 18.86 14.22 0.11
N ARG A 401 17.88 13.80 -0.70
CA ARG A 401 16.87 12.82 -0.32
C ARG A 401 16.58 11.89 -1.50
N ALA A 402 17.12 10.68 -1.44
CA ALA A 402 16.78 9.64 -2.41
C ALA A 402 15.40 9.05 -2.12
N GLN A 403 14.63 8.76 -3.18
CA GLN A 403 13.29 8.19 -3.11
C GLN A 403 12.33 8.91 -2.13
N TRP A 404 12.49 10.23 -1.98
CA TRP A 404 11.68 10.97 -1.03
C TRP A 404 10.30 11.25 -1.57
N ARG A 405 9.31 10.50 -1.07
CA ARG A 405 7.91 10.65 -1.44
C ARG A 405 7.41 12.07 -1.28
N LEU A 406 6.95 12.64 -2.38
CA LEU A 406 6.15 13.85 -2.44
C LEU A 406 4.68 13.48 -2.64
N ALA A 407 3.80 14.24 -2.00
CA ALA A 407 2.37 14.07 -2.14
C ALA A 407 1.66 15.42 -2.15
N ALA A 408 0.62 15.51 -2.96
CA ALA A 408 -0.29 16.65 -3.03
C ALA A 408 -1.74 16.15 -3.01
N TYR A 409 -2.65 16.96 -2.49
CA TYR A 409 -4.08 16.67 -2.53
C TYR A 409 -4.76 17.52 -3.61
N ASP A 410 -5.42 16.85 -4.55
CA ASP A 410 -6.32 17.49 -5.50
C ASP A 410 -7.76 17.40 -4.97
N PRO A 411 -8.30 18.48 -4.37
CA PRO A 411 -9.67 18.49 -3.86
C PRO A 411 -10.74 18.40 -4.96
N VAL A 412 -10.42 18.70 -6.23
CA VAL A 412 -11.41 18.67 -7.32
C VAL A 412 -11.88 17.23 -7.55
N VAL A 413 -10.95 16.27 -7.51
CA VAL A 413 -11.24 14.85 -7.76
C VAL A 413 -11.23 13.98 -6.49
N ASP A 414 -10.99 14.57 -5.32
CA ASP A 414 -10.72 13.89 -4.04
C ASP A 414 -9.64 12.80 -4.21
N ALA A 415 -8.45 13.22 -4.65
CA ALA A 415 -7.31 12.33 -4.89
C ALA A 415 -6.03 12.82 -4.21
N VAL A 416 -5.25 11.87 -3.71
CA VAL A 416 -3.87 12.11 -3.26
C VAL A 416 -2.93 11.73 -4.40
N VAL A 417 -2.28 12.71 -4.99
CA VAL A 417 -1.28 12.50 -6.05
C VAL A 417 0.06 12.26 -5.39
N ILE A 418 0.73 11.18 -5.77
CA ILE A 418 1.99 10.71 -5.17
C ILE A 418 3.04 10.61 -6.27
N ALA A 419 4.25 11.04 -5.93
CA ALA A 419 5.42 10.86 -6.76
C ALA A 419 6.63 10.58 -5.87
N ASP A 420 7.45 9.63 -6.32
CA ASP A 420 8.66 9.19 -5.64
C ASP A 420 9.83 9.50 -6.59
N PRO A 421 10.40 10.72 -6.55
CA PRO A 421 11.59 11.06 -7.34
C PRO A 421 12.75 10.12 -7.01
N ASP A 422 13.53 9.72 -8.02
CA ASP A 422 14.73 8.91 -7.78
C ASP A 422 15.69 9.68 -6.83
N LEU A 423 15.91 10.97 -7.10
CA LEU A 423 16.62 11.86 -6.19
C LEU A 423 15.98 13.25 -6.12
N LEU A 424 15.88 13.79 -4.90
CA LEU A 424 15.50 15.17 -4.66
C LEU A 424 16.61 15.84 -3.85
N TYR A 425 17.21 16.92 -4.36
CA TYR A 425 18.25 17.65 -3.66
C TYR A 425 18.10 19.15 -3.81
N THR A 426 18.70 19.94 -2.91
CA THR A 426 18.70 21.39 -3.03
C THR A 426 19.97 21.89 -3.70
N GLU A 427 19.87 22.98 -4.43
CA GLU A 427 21.03 23.71 -4.95
C GLU A 427 20.73 25.21 -4.94
N ALA A 428 21.57 25.99 -4.25
CA ALA A 428 21.42 27.43 -4.11
C ALA A 428 20.02 27.85 -3.60
N GLY A 429 19.41 27.03 -2.75
CA GLY A 429 18.09 27.24 -2.16
C GLY A 429 16.88 26.82 -3.03
N GLY A 430 17.10 26.39 -4.28
CA GLY A 430 16.08 25.75 -5.12
C GLY A 430 16.06 24.23 -4.93
N TRP A 431 14.96 23.59 -5.29
CA TRP A 431 14.88 22.13 -5.36
C TRP A 431 15.19 21.65 -6.77
N VAL A 432 15.99 20.59 -6.86
CA VAL A 432 16.28 19.87 -8.09
C VAL A 432 15.64 18.49 -7.99
N TRP A 433 14.70 18.23 -8.90
CA TRP A 433 14.07 16.93 -9.06
C TRP A 433 14.84 16.13 -10.09
N ARG A 434 15.37 14.97 -9.75
CA ARG A 434 16.09 14.12 -10.70
C ARG A 434 15.43 12.77 -10.90
N GLU A 435 15.21 12.43 -12.16
CA GLU A 435 14.78 11.11 -12.63
C GLU A 435 15.91 10.44 -13.40
N THR A 436 16.15 9.17 -13.11
CA THR A 436 17.11 8.33 -13.82
C THR A 436 16.36 7.25 -14.59
N LYS A 437 16.66 7.07 -15.88
CA LYS A 437 16.06 6.01 -16.70
C LYS A 437 17.14 5.25 -17.43
N THR A 438 17.04 3.92 -17.40
CA THR A 438 17.93 3.05 -18.17
C THR A 438 17.33 2.79 -19.54
N ALA A 439 18.17 2.83 -20.58
CA ALA A 439 17.77 2.60 -21.95
C ALA A 439 18.77 1.70 -22.68
N SER A 440 18.27 0.88 -23.61
CA SER A 440 19.11 0.04 -24.47
C SER A 440 19.43 0.70 -25.82
N ARG A 441 18.71 1.78 -26.19
CA ARG A 441 18.89 2.52 -27.44
C ARG A 441 18.92 4.02 -27.16
N ARG A 442 19.45 4.81 -28.11
CA ARG A 442 19.32 6.26 -28.07
C ARG A 442 17.84 6.63 -28.19
N THR A 443 17.39 7.54 -27.35
CA THR A 443 16.11 8.24 -27.52
C THR A 443 16.15 8.98 -28.86
N TRP A 444 15.04 8.96 -29.58
CA TRP A 444 14.96 9.52 -30.93
C TRP A 444 14.80 11.04 -30.83
N GLU A 445 15.72 11.78 -31.47
CA GLU A 445 15.67 13.25 -31.59
C GLU A 445 14.33 13.67 -32.24
N GLY A 446 13.51 14.42 -31.51
CA GLY A 446 12.25 15.00 -32.03
C GLY A 446 10.95 14.56 -31.35
N ARG A 447 10.99 13.66 -30.36
CA ARG A 447 9.84 13.39 -29.47
C ARG A 447 9.97 14.18 -28.17
N SER A 448 8.84 14.68 -27.67
CA SER A 448 8.79 15.30 -26.34
C SER A 448 9.17 14.28 -25.26
N LEU A 449 10.19 14.62 -24.46
CA LEU A 449 10.64 13.81 -23.34
C LEU A 449 9.57 13.70 -22.26
N LEU A 450 8.75 14.74 -22.06
CA LEU A 450 7.62 14.69 -21.12
C LEU A 450 6.59 13.64 -21.56
N ARG A 451 6.37 13.46 -22.87
CA ARG A 451 5.43 12.44 -23.38
C ARG A 451 6.02 11.04 -23.30
N GLU A 452 7.30 10.88 -23.56
CA GLU A 452 7.99 9.59 -23.43
C GLU A 452 8.10 9.15 -21.96
N TYR A 453 8.30 10.13 -21.06
CA TYR A 453 8.50 9.97 -19.63
C TYR A 453 7.51 10.83 -18.83
N PRO A 454 6.21 10.46 -18.75
CA PRO A 454 5.19 11.29 -18.13
C PRO A 454 5.41 11.59 -16.64
N GLN A 455 6.32 10.88 -15.95
CA GLN A 455 6.73 11.25 -14.59
C GLN A 455 7.32 12.66 -14.53
N LEU A 456 7.99 13.12 -15.61
CA LEU A 456 8.51 14.48 -15.73
C LEU A 456 7.40 15.51 -15.82
N ALA A 457 6.31 15.20 -16.54
CA ALA A 457 5.14 16.08 -16.59
C ALA A 457 4.54 16.28 -15.19
N LEU A 458 4.38 15.20 -14.40
CA LEU A 458 3.93 15.37 -13.02
C LEU A 458 4.95 16.13 -12.15
N ALA A 459 6.25 15.89 -12.34
CA ALA A 459 7.30 16.63 -11.65
C ALA A 459 7.17 18.14 -11.93
N VAL A 460 6.97 18.55 -13.19
CA VAL A 460 6.73 19.95 -13.57
C VAL A 460 5.56 20.53 -12.79
N LEU A 461 4.41 19.85 -12.76
CA LEU A 461 3.22 20.38 -12.08
C LEU A 461 3.39 20.47 -10.56
N LEU A 462 4.05 19.49 -9.93
CA LEU A 462 4.32 19.51 -8.49
C LEU A 462 5.34 20.59 -8.11
N MET A 463 6.40 20.75 -8.90
CA MET A 463 7.44 21.78 -8.72
C MET A 463 6.83 23.17 -8.91
N ALA A 464 6.06 23.39 -9.99
CA ALA A 464 5.39 24.65 -10.26
C ALA A 464 4.35 25.03 -9.20
N ALA A 465 3.69 24.04 -8.59
CA ALA A 465 2.78 24.23 -7.47
C ALA A 465 3.50 24.47 -6.12
N GLY A 466 4.83 24.44 -6.09
CA GLY A 466 5.63 24.67 -4.90
C GLY A 466 5.53 23.55 -3.86
N VAL A 467 5.17 22.33 -4.27
CA VAL A 467 4.98 21.18 -3.37
C VAL A 467 6.23 20.87 -2.53
N PRO A 468 7.46 20.82 -3.10
CA PRO A 468 8.67 20.65 -2.28
C PRO A 468 9.11 21.95 -1.57
N GLY A 469 8.57 23.11 -1.94
CA GLY A 469 9.00 24.43 -1.45
C GLY A 469 10.21 24.98 -2.19
N GLY A 470 11.12 25.67 -1.49
CA GLY A 470 12.36 26.23 -2.05
C GLY A 470 12.18 27.51 -2.87
N ASP A 471 13.27 28.03 -3.43
CA ASP A 471 13.26 29.16 -4.39
C ASP A 471 12.85 28.67 -5.79
N PRO A 472 11.70 29.11 -6.33
CA PRO A 472 11.27 28.79 -7.69
C PRO A 472 12.32 29.08 -8.76
N ARG A 473 13.06 30.19 -8.63
CA ARG A 473 14.01 30.66 -9.66
C ARG A 473 15.28 29.82 -9.77
N ARG A 474 15.50 28.95 -8.78
CA ARG A 474 16.66 28.06 -8.68
C ARG A 474 16.26 26.59 -8.83
N SER A 475 14.97 26.33 -8.99
CA SER A 475 14.44 24.97 -9.04
C SER A 475 14.38 24.48 -10.49
N ARG A 476 14.73 23.21 -10.71
CA ARG A 476 14.71 22.58 -12.04
C ARG A 476 14.40 21.09 -11.95
N ILE A 477 14.15 20.49 -13.10
CA ILE A 477 13.97 19.05 -13.24
C ILE A 477 15.07 18.51 -14.14
N GLU A 478 15.65 17.39 -13.76
CA GLU A 478 16.72 16.70 -14.47
C GLU A 478 16.25 15.29 -14.88
N LEU A 479 16.49 14.92 -16.13
CA LEU A 479 16.34 13.56 -16.63
C LEU A 479 17.71 13.02 -17.04
N GLU A 480 18.20 12.04 -16.29
CA GLU A 480 19.37 11.27 -16.68
C GLU A 480 18.96 9.99 -17.43
N ILE A 481 19.46 9.82 -18.65
CA ILE A 481 19.28 8.61 -19.45
C ILE A 481 20.57 7.81 -19.45
N LEU A 482 20.60 6.73 -18.68
CA LEU A 482 21.72 5.80 -18.56
C LEU A 482 21.69 4.71 -19.63
N ARG A 483 22.78 4.56 -20.36
CA ARG A 483 23.02 3.46 -21.30
C ARG A 483 24.35 2.80 -20.98
N GLU A 484 24.59 1.63 -21.55
CA GLU A 484 25.82 0.87 -21.31
C GLU A 484 27.08 1.55 -21.88
N ASN A 485 26.91 2.48 -22.83
CA ASN A 485 27.99 3.13 -23.57
C ASN A 485 27.89 4.66 -23.52
N GLY A 486 27.18 5.20 -22.53
CA GLY A 486 27.10 6.64 -22.31
C GLY A 486 25.83 7.07 -21.58
N SER A 487 25.91 8.22 -20.93
CA SER A 487 24.80 8.90 -20.25
C SER A 487 24.56 10.27 -20.87
N VAL A 488 23.33 10.77 -20.74
CA VAL A 488 22.94 12.15 -21.07
C VAL A 488 22.05 12.65 -19.95
N CYS A 489 22.20 13.92 -19.58
CA CYS A 489 21.33 14.60 -18.62
C CYS A 489 20.64 15.78 -19.32
N GLU A 490 19.31 15.78 -19.30
CA GLU A 490 18.46 16.84 -19.86
C GLU A 490 17.84 17.64 -18.72
N GLU A 491 17.71 18.96 -18.89
CA GLU A 491 17.15 19.86 -17.89
C GLU A 491 15.85 20.51 -18.38
N PHE A 492 14.92 20.71 -17.45
CA PHE A 492 13.65 21.38 -17.69
C PHE A 492 13.41 22.45 -16.62
N ASP A 493 13.01 23.65 -17.05
CA ASP A 493 12.49 24.68 -16.15
C ASP A 493 11.00 24.42 -15.88
N PRO A 494 10.60 24.05 -14.64
CA PRO A 494 9.19 23.82 -14.32
C PRO A 494 8.33 25.08 -14.37
N PHE A 495 8.91 26.28 -14.50
CA PHE A 495 8.21 27.55 -14.58
C PHE A 495 8.09 28.09 -16.01
N ASP A 496 8.72 27.45 -17.00
CA ASP A 496 8.49 27.77 -18.41
C ASP A 496 7.04 27.43 -18.81
N GLN A 497 6.37 28.38 -19.45
CA GLN A 497 4.94 28.26 -19.75
C GLN A 497 4.66 27.12 -20.76
N ALA A 498 5.50 26.93 -21.77
CA ALA A 498 5.29 25.90 -22.78
C ALA A 498 5.49 24.50 -22.19
N ILE A 499 6.49 24.32 -21.31
CA ILE A 499 6.72 23.07 -20.57
C ILE A 499 5.52 22.77 -19.66
N ARG A 500 4.97 23.78 -18.99
CA ARG A 500 3.79 23.62 -18.12
C ARG A 500 2.53 23.26 -18.89
N ASP A 501 2.25 23.94 -20.00
CA ASP A 501 1.09 23.67 -20.84
C ASP A 501 1.13 22.23 -21.39
N GLU A 502 2.31 21.77 -21.82
CA GLU A 502 2.49 20.38 -22.25
C GLU A 502 2.32 19.39 -21.08
N ALA A 503 2.87 19.70 -19.90
CA ALA A 503 2.73 18.86 -18.72
C ALA A 503 1.27 18.71 -18.29
N ASP A 504 0.51 19.81 -18.28
CA ASP A 504 -0.92 19.83 -17.99
C ASP A 504 -1.70 18.95 -18.98
N GLU A 505 -1.42 19.05 -20.28
CA GLU A 505 -2.06 18.23 -21.32
C GLU A 505 -1.81 16.73 -21.09
N ILE A 506 -0.57 16.36 -20.80
CA ILE A 506 -0.16 14.96 -20.60
C ILE A 506 -0.82 14.37 -19.35
N VAL A 507 -0.75 15.08 -18.21
CA VAL A 507 -1.31 14.59 -16.95
C VAL A 507 -2.84 14.51 -17.05
N ALA A 508 -3.49 15.52 -17.62
CA ALA A 508 -4.93 15.51 -17.85
C ALA A 508 -5.37 14.37 -18.77
N GLY A 509 -4.65 14.15 -19.87
CA GLY A 509 -4.91 13.04 -20.80
C GLY A 509 -4.84 11.67 -20.13
N LEU A 510 -3.80 11.45 -19.33
CA LEU A 510 -3.61 10.22 -18.55
C LEU A 510 -4.68 10.04 -17.46
N ALA A 511 -5.11 11.13 -16.82
CA ALA A 511 -6.06 11.10 -15.72
C ALA A 511 -7.53 11.00 -16.16
N ALA A 512 -7.87 11.47 -17.37
CA ALA A 512 -9.26 11.68 -17.81
C ALA A 512 -10.15 10.43 -17.69
N GLY A 513 -9.69 9.30 -18.22
CA GLY A 513 -10.42 8.03 -18.10
C GLY A 513 -10.49 7.57 -16.65
N TRP A 514 -9.35 7.54 -15.96
CA TRP A 514 -9.24 7.07 -14.57
C TRP A 514 -10.14 7.85 -13.61
N ALA A 515 -10.27 9.17 -13.83
CA ALA A 515 -11.06 10.07 -13.00
C ALA A 515 -12.57 9.87 -13.17
N SER A 516 -13.05 9.30 -14.26
CA SER A 516 -14.49 9.05 -14.45
C SER A 516 -14.87 7.58 -14.31
N ASP A 517 -13.91 6.67 -14.35
CA ASP A 517 -14.17 5.23 -14.37
C ASP A 517 -14.73 4.69 -13.05
N GLU A 518 -15.76 3.85 -13.19
CA GLU A 518 -16.44 3.13 -12.12
C GLU A 518 -16.56 1.62 -12.43
N THR A 519 -15.96 1.15 -13.53
CA THR A 519 -16.11 -0.21 -14.06
C THR A 519 -14.78 -0.91 -14.30
N TYR A 520 -13.74 -0.17 -14.68
CA TYR A 520 -12.42 -0.69 -15.06
C TYR A 520 -12.49 -1.71 -16.19
N THR A 521 -13.28 -1.42 -17.22
CA THR A 521 -13.51 -2.33 -18.36
C THR A 521 -12.17 -2.70 -19.05
N PRO A 522 -11.93 -3.98 -19.37
CA PRO A 522 -10.72 -4.38 -20.09
C PRO A 522 -10.64 -3.76 -21.49
N THR A 523 -9.44 -3.31 -21.87
CA THR A 523 -9.13 -2.82 -23.22
C THR A 523 -8.01 -3.69 -23.80
N PRO A 524 -8.32 -4.76 -24.56
CA PRO A 524 -7.31 -5.64 -25.14
C PRO A 524 -6.39 -4.91 -26.12
N GLY A 525 -5.11 -5.27 -26.14
CA GLY A 525 -4.08 -4.71 -27.01
C GLY A 525 -2.74 -5.42 -26.83
N ASP A 526 -1.66 -4.90 -27.43
CA ASP A 526 -0.33 -5.55 -27.44
C ASP A 526 0.22 -5.85 -26.04
N HIS A 527 -0.11 -5.00 -25.06
CA HIS A 527 0.26 -5.17 -23.66
C HIS A 527 -0.38 -6.40 -22.98
N CYS A 528 -1.31 -7.10 -23.64
CA CYS A 528 -1.93 -8.31 -23.11
C CYS A 528 -0.96 -9.50 -23.05
N ALA A 529 0.08 -9.54 -23.89
CA ALA A 529 1.10 -10.60 -23.85
C ALA A 529 1.81 -10.66 -22.48
N ASP A 530 2.15 -9.48 -21.96
CA ASP A 530 2.93 -9.30 -20.73
C ASP A 530 2.07 -8.88 -19.52
N CYS A 531 0.73 -9.00 -19.63
CA CYS A 531 -0.15 -8.59 -18.56
C CYS A 531 -0.08 -9.56 -17.36
N GLU A 532 0.34 -9.06 -16.20
CA GLU A 532 0.44 -9.78 -14.92
C GLU A 532 -0.91 -10.32 -14.40
N ALA A 533 -2.04 -9.93 -14.99
CA ALA A 533 -3.37 -10.43 -14.65
C ALA A 533 -3.99 -11.28 -15.77
N ARG A 534 -3.24 -11.57 -16.85
CA ARG A 534 -3.73 -12.27 -18.04
C ARG A 534 -4.38 -13.60 -17.70
N ARG A 535 -3.80 -14.35 -16.75
CA ARG A 535 -4.30 -15.66 -16.30
C ARG A 535 -5.80 -15.68 -16.01
N TRP A 536 -6.35 -14.59 -15.46
CA TRP A 536 -7.75 -14.50 -15.06
C TRP A 536 -8.59 -13.63 -16.02
N CYS A 537 -8.01 -13.17 -17.13
CA CYS A 537 -8.64 -12.23 -18.06
C CYS A 537 -9.06 -12.90 -19.38
N THR A 538 -10.38 -13.08 -19.55
CA THR A 538 -10.96 -13.67 -20.76
C THR A 538 -11.01 -12.72 -21.97
N ALA A 539 -10.83 -11.42 -21.77
CA ALA A 539 -10.90 -10.41 -22.83
C ALA A 539 -9.68 -10.43 -23.77
N SER A 540 -8.57 -11.04 -23.36
CA SER A 540 -7.31 -11.04 -24.14
C SER A 540 -7.28 -12.00 -25.34
N GLY A 541 -8.33 -12.81 -25.54
CA GLY A 541 -8.33 -13.93 -26.49
C GLY A 541 -7.40 -15.07 -26.04
N GLU A 542 -7.54 -16.26 -26.63
CA GLU A 542 -6.55 -17.33 -26.45
C GLU A 542 -5.17 -16.83 -26.90
N ALA A 543 -4.11 -17.27 -26.22
CA ALA A 543 -2.75 -16.95 -26.62
C ALA A 543 -2.53 -17.43 -28.06
N ARG A 544 -2.31 -16.47 -28.99
CA ARG A 544 -1.83 -16.78 -30.33
C ARG A 544 -0.37 -17.19 -30.28
#